data_AF-A0A923VN55-F1
#
_entry.id   AF-A0A923VN55-F1
#
_cell.length_a   1.000
_cell.length_b   1.000
_cell.length_c   1.000
_cell.angle_alpha   90.00
_cell.angle_beta   90.00
_cell.angle_gamma   90.00
#
_symmetry.space_group_name_H-M   'P 1'
#
loop_
_entity.id
_entity.type
_entity.pdbx_description
1 polymer ?
#
loop_
_entity_poly.entity_id
_entity_poly.type
_entity_poly.pdbx_seq_one_letter_code
_entity_poly.pdbx_strand_id
1 'polypeptide(L)'
;MKQLNRANQAVADQKAAFSQFRPAVADEQSTELLRFYDSFDGAVSGFILSELNMRQGDRCKALNVFSDLQAHSYKQGAEYNLRALGHLANAQAFLWKFRKNLPEPDTATKSFAQRLDDVRHEMREVICELEIKASDAAELSVTLDHVCTLFRRGACEAGIFVFIDGGIKSLEALRKTPGRGAESNIAAWKLHVAQILLALAVWVAYKCFHVTCRCAQIEKSVHGAILAVASVVHVA
;
A
#
# COMPACT_ATOMS: atom_id res chain seq x y z
N MET A 1 -13.43 22.78 18.25
CA MET A 1 -12.85 21.80 17.29
C MET A 1 -13.69 20.53 17.37
N LYS A 2 -14.37 20.10 16.31
CA LYS A 2 -15.10 18.81 16.33
C LYS A 2 -14.08 17.69 16.17
N GLN A 3 -14.01 16.78 17.14
CA GLN A 3 -13.16 15.59 17.05
C GLN A 3 -13.71 14.68 15.95
N LEU A 4 -12.85 14.24 15.03
CA LEU A 4 -13.22 13.27 14.01
C LEU A 4 -13.59 11.94 14.69
N ASN A 5 -14.53 11.19 14.11
CA ASN A 5 -14.75 9.82 14.56
C ASN A 5 -13.49 8.97 14.26
N ARG A 6 -13.32 7.85 14.97
CA ARG A 6 -12.13 6.97 14.84
C ARG A 6 -11.81 6.60 13.39
N ALA A 7 -12.83 6.34 12.59
CA ALA A 7 -12.65 5.93 11.20
C ALA A 7 -12.10 7.07 10.33
N ASN A 8 -12.63 8.28 10.49
CA ASN A 8 -12.17 9.46 9.78
C ASN A 8 -10.78 9.90 10.24
N GLN A 9 -10.46 9.74 11.53
CA GLN A 9 -9.11 10.00 12.03
C GLN A 9 -8.10 9.02 11.42
N ALA A 10 -8.40 7.72 11.41
CA ALA A 10 -7.53 6.71 10.80
C ALA A 10 -7.27 6.98 9.30
N VAL A 11 -8.29 7.41 8.56
CA VAL A 11 -8.10 7.84 7.16
C VAL A 11 -7.25 9.11 7.06
N ALA A 12 -7.45 10.10 7.94
CA ALA A 12 -6.65 11.32 7.93
C ALA A 12 -5.16 11.02 8.19
N ASP A 13 -4.87 10.16 9.16
CA ASP A 13 -3.51 9.73 9.49
C ASP A 13 -2.87 8.95 8.33
N GLN A 14 -3.63 8.02 7.73
CA GLN A 14 -3.20 7.28 6.53
C GLN A 14 -2.91 8.21 5.36
N LYS A 15 -3.78 9.19 5.09
CA LYS A 15 -3.56 10.16 4.02
C LYS A 15 -2.36 11.06 4.28
N ALA A 16 -2.13 11.46 5.53
CA ALA A 16 -0.93 12.20 5.89
C ALA A 16 0.32 11.38 5.58
N ALA A 17 0.35 10.09 5.93
CA ALA A 17 1.46 9.20 5.60
C ALA A 17 1.65 9.01 4.09
N PHE A 18 0.58 8.73 3.34
CA PHE A 18 0.63 8.59 1.88
C PHE A 18 1.08 9.89 1.19
N SER A 19 0.75 11.05 1.76
CA SER A 19 1.21 12.33 1.21
C SER A 19 2.73 12.52 1.28
N GLN A 20 3.42 11.84 2.20
CA GLN A 20 4.88 11.90 2.29
C GLN A 20 5.56 11.12 1.17
N PHE A 21 4.96 10.04 0.69
CA PHE A 21 5.49 9.25 -0.42
C PHE A 21 5.09 9.80 -1.79
N ARG A 22 3.98 10.53 -1.87
CA ARG A 22 3.43 11.08 -3.12
C ARG A 22 4.44 11.88 -3.97
N PRO A 23 5.30 12.76 -3.42
CA PRO A 23 6.28 13.51 -4.22
C PRO A 23 7.27 12.61 -4.95
N ALA A 24 7.66 11.49 -4.34
CA ALA A 24 8.56 10.51 -4.94
C ALA A 24 7.95 9.84 -6.18
N VAL A 25 6.64 9.58 -6.13
CA VAL A 25 5.88 9.05 -7.26
C VAL A 25 5.61 10.12 -8.32
N ALA A 26 5.45 11.39 -7.91
CA ALA A 26 5.13 12.51 -8.80
C ALA A 26 6.34 13.04 -9.59
N ASP A 27 7.58 12.92 -9.06
CA ASP A 27 8.80 13.39 -9.75
C ASP A 27 9.09 12.59 -11.03
N GLU A 28 8.41 11.47 -11.24
CA GLU A 28 8.54 10.59 -12.41
C GLU A 28 7.89 11.15 -13.68
N GLN A 29 7.32 12.36 -13.64
CA GLN A 29 6.66 13.06 -14.76
C GLN A 29 5.55 12.26 -15.48
N SER A 30 5.16 11.09 -14.97
CA SER A 30 4.05 10.31 -15.50
C SER A 30 2.76 10.67 -14.80
N THR A 31 1.84 11.23 -15.59
CA THR A 31 0.47 11.50 -15.13
C THR A 31 -0.26 10.20 -14.78
N GLU A 32 -0.01 9.11 -15.50
CA GLU A 32 -0.64 7.81 -15.27
C GLU A 32 -0.20 7.19 -13.95
N LEU A 33 1.10 7.23 -13.63
CA LEU A 33 1.60 6.66 -12.37
C LEU A 33 1.07 7.44 -11.16
N LEU A 34 1.03 8.77 -11.26
CA LEU A 34 0.45 9.61 -10.21
C LEU A 34 -1.05 9.34 -10.03
N ARG A 35 -1.81 9.19 -11.13
CA ARG A 35 -3.24 8.84 -11.07
C ARG A 35 -3.47 7.42 -10.53
N PHE A 36 -2.58 6.49 -10.83
CA PHE A 36 -2.57 5.17 -10.20
C PHE A 36 -2.42 5.30 -8.69
N TYR A 37 -1.42 6.06 -8.23
CA TYR A 37 -1.16 6.26 -6.80
C TYR A 37 -2.32 6.93 -6.08
N ASP A 38 -2.84 8.04 -6.61
CA ASP A 38 -3.97 8.76 -6.01
C ASP A 38 -5.25 7.89 -5.98
N SER A 39 -5.47 7.06 -7.00
CA SER A 39 -6.58 6.10 -7.00
C SER A 39 -6.37 4.97 -6.00
N PHE A 40 -5.13 4.48 -5.85
CA PHE A 40 -4.77 3.45 -4.90
C PHE A 40 -4.91 3.95 -3.45
N ASP A 41 -4.45 5.16 -3.14
CA ASP A 41 -4.71 5.85 -1.87
C ASP A 41 -6.23 5.90 -1.55
N GLY A 42 -7.04 6.33 -2.52
CA GLY A 42 -8.50 6.34 -2.38
C GLY A 42 -9.10 4.96 -2.09
N ALA A 43 -8.56 3.90 -2.68
CA ALA A 43 -8.97 2.52 -2.39
C ALA A 43 -8.61 2.12 -0.95
N VAL A 44 -7.38 2.39 -0.52
CA VAL A 44 -6.91 2.09 0.84
C VAL A 44 -7.75 2.81 1.90
N SER A 45 -7.99 4.11 1.71
CA SER A 45 -8.89 4.91 2.56
C SER A 45 -10.28 4.25 2.68
N GLY A 46 -10.86 3.80 1.56
CA GLY A 46 -12.16 3.14 1.56
C GLY A 46 -12.15 1.76 2.24
N PHE A 47 -11.07 0.99 2.12
CA PHE A 47 -10.92 -0.28 2.85
C PHE A 47 -10.79 -0.07 4.36
N ILE A 48 -10.07 0.96 4.81
CA ILE A 48 -10.01 1.38 6.22
C ILE A 48 -11.40 1.69 6.76
N LEU A 49 -12.15 2.57 6.07
CA LEU A 49 -13.51 2.93 6.50
C LEU A 49 -14.43 1.71 6.52
N SER A 50 -14.29 0.83 5.52
CA SER A 50 -15.05 -0.41 5.46
C SER A 50 -14.78 -1.30 6.67
N GLU A 51 -13.51 -1.57 6.97
CA GLU A 51 -13.09 -2.43 8.09
C GLU A 51 -13.57 -1.88 9.43
N LEU A 52 -13.34 -0.61 9.71
CA LEU A 52 -13.67 -0.02 11.00
C LEU A 52 -15.18 0.03 11.26
N ASN A 53 -15.98 0.28 10.21
CA ASN A 53 -17.44 0.19 10.30
C ASN A 53 -17.91 -1.25 10.50
N MET A 54 -17.38 -2.22 9.74
CA MET A 54 -17.74 -3.63 9.94
C MET A 54 -17.43 -4.11 11.36
N ARG A 55 -16.22 -3.80 11.88
CA ARG A 55 -15.82 -4.11 13.26
C ARG A 55 -16.72 -3.45 14.30
N GLN A 56 -17.26 -2.26 14.02
CA GLN A 56 -18.23 -1.62 14.90
C GLN A 56 -19.55 -2.40 14.93
N GLY A 57 -20.04 -2.83 13.77
CA GLY A 57 -21.19 -3.72 13.68
C GLY A 57 -20.98 -5.04 14.43
N ASP A 58 -19.79 -5.64 14.30
CA ASP A 58 -19.43 -6.88 14.99
C ASP A 58 -19.42 -6.70 16.51
N ARG A 59 -18.89 -5.59 17.02
CA ARG A 59 -18.91 -5.27 18.46
C ARG A 59 -20.33 -5.07 18.98
N CYS A 60 -21.17 -4.31 18.27
CA CYS A 60 -22.58 -4.13 18.64
C CYS A 60 -23.32 -5.48 18.69
N LYS A 61 -23.10 -6.34 17.68
CA LYS A 61 -23.67 -7.69 17.62
C LYS A 61 -23.18 -8.57 18.77
N ALA A 62 -21.88 -8.61 19.03
CA ALA A 62 -21.28 -9.48 20.05
C ALA A 62 -21.71 -9.09 21.47
N LEU A 63 -21.87 -7.80 21.74
CA LEU A 63 -22.35 -7.28 23.02
C LEU A 63 -23.88 -7.25 23.12
N ASN A 64 -24.59 -7.59 22.05
CA ASN A 64 -26.06 -7.55 21.94
C ASN A 64 -26.64 -6.16 22.33
N VAL A 65 -26.04 -5.09 21.82
CA VAL A 65 -26.44 -3.69 22.07
C VAL A 65 -26.53 -2.89 20.77
N PHE A 66 -27.35 -1.84 20.77
CA PHE A 66 -27.46 -0.86 19.67
C PHE A 66 -27.70 -1.50 18.30
N SER A 67 -28.80 -2.23 18.13
CA SER A 67 -29.18 -2.90 16.87
C SER A 67 -29.21 -1.95 15.66
N ASP A 68 -29.67 -0.72 15.85
CA ASP A 68 -29.73 0.29 14.77
C ASP A 68 -28.32 0.69 14.32
N LEU A 69 -27.40 0.85 15.27
CA LEU A 69 -26.00 1.14 14.99
C LEU A 69 -25.31 -0.04 14.30
N GLN A 70 -25.60 -1.27 14.73
CA GLN A 70 -25.12 -2.49 14.07
C GLN A 70 -25.53 -2.51 12.59
N ALA A 71 -26.81 -2.34 12.30
CA ALA A 71 -27.33 -2.35 10.93
C ALA A 71 -26.74 -1.22 10.09
N HIS A 72 -26.65 -0.01 10.66
CA HIS A 72 -26.04 1.14 10.01
C HIS A 72 -24.55 0.91 9.68
N SER A 73 -23.77 0.40 10.65
CA SER A 73 -22.35 0.12 10.51
C SER A 73 -22.07 -0.94 9.44
N TYR A 74 -22.85 -2.03 9.36
CA TYR A 74 -22.67 -3.00 8.29
C TYR A 74 -23.00 -2.43 6.91
N LYS A 75 -24.07 -1.60 6.81
CA LYS A 75 -24.42 -0.91 5.57
C LYS A 75 -23.30 0.03 5.11
N GLN A 76 -22.82 0.91 5.98
CA GLN A 76 -21.69 1.80 5.69
C GLN A 76 -20.43 1.00 5.31
N GLY A 77 -20.13 -0.06 6.07
CA GLY A 77 -18.99 -0.94 5.79
C GLY A 77 -19.03 -1.55 4.39
N ALA A 78 -20.20 -1.98 3.93
CA ALA A 78 -20.39 -2.51 2.57
C ALA A 78 -20.27 -1.41 1.49
N GLU A 79 -20.87 -0.23 1.71
CA GLU A 79 -20.80 0.91 0.79
C GLU A 79 -19.36 1.38 0.57
N TYR A 80 -18.58 1.53 1.64
CA TYR A 80 -17.17 1.91 1.55
C TYR A 80 -16.32 0.86 0.83
N ASN A 81 -16.59 -0.44 1.03
CA ASN A 81 -15.88 -1.50 0.31
C ASN A 81 -16.13 -1.40 -1.20
N LEU A 82 -17.38 -1.16 -1.60
CA LEU A 82 -17.74 -1.05 -3.01
C LEU A 82 -17.08 0.16 -3.67
N ARG A 83 -17.07 1.32 -2.99
CA ARG A 83 -16.34 2.51 -3.47
C ARG A 83 -14.84 2.25 -3.59
N ALA A 84 -14.25 1.60 -2.59
CA ALA A 84 -12.84 1.23 -2.59
C ALA A 84 -12.46 0.31 -3.75
N LEU A 85 -13.30 -0.68 -4.07
CA LEU A 85 -13.12 -1.54 -5.25
C LEU A 85 -13.18 -0.74 -6.55
N GLY A 86 -14.06 0.26 -6.66
CA GLY A 86 -14.09 1.18 -7.81
C GLY A 86 -12.79 2.00 -7.96
N HIS A 87 -12.25 2.50 -6.85
CA HIS A 87 -10.95 3.17 -6.84
C HIS A 87 -9.80 2.22 -7.23
N LEU A 88 -9.84 0.97 -6.75
CA LEU A 88 -8.83 -0.04 -7.07
C LEU A 88 -8.85 -0.41 -8.57
N ALA A 89 -10.04 -0.51 -9.17
CA ALA A 89 -10.19 -0.72 -10.60
C ALA A 89 -9.63 0.45 -11.44
N ASN A 90 -9.87 1.69 -10.99
CA ASN A 90 -9.26 2.87 -11.62
C ASN A 90 -7.73 2.85 -11.50
N ALA A 91 -7.21 2.50 -10.32
CA ALA A 91 -5.77 2.35 -10.10
C ALA A 91 -5.19 1.34 -11.10
N GLN A 92 -5.78 0.15 -11.22
CA GLN A 92 -5.35 -0.86 -12.18
C GLN A 92 -5.35 -0.35 -13.63
N ALA A 93 -6.40 0.36 -14.04
CA ALA A 93 -6.49 0.92 -15.39
C ALA A 93 -5.39 1.96 -15.66
N PHE A 94 -5.06 2.81 -14.70
CA PHE A 94 -3.95 3.76 -14.82
C PHE A 94 -2.59 3.06 -14.83
N LEU A 95 -2.40 2.03 -14.01
CA LEU A 95 -1.19 1.21 -14.01
C LEU A 95 -0.95 0.57 -15.38
N TRP A 96 -2.00 0.06 -16.03
CA TRP A 96 -1.88 -0.54 -17.36
C TRP A 96 -1.53 0.49 -18.43
N LYS A 97 -2.09 1.71 -18.34
CA LYS A 97 -1.72 2.81 -19.24
C LYS A 97 -0.26 3.20 -19.06
N PHE A 98 0.18 3.33 -17.81
CA PHE A 98 1.58 3.61 -17.48
C PHE A 98 2.51 2.54 -18.07
N ARG A 99 2.21 1.26 -17.85
CA ARG A 99 3.00 0.13 -18.35
C ARG A 99 3.15 0.11 -19.87
N LYS A 100 2.12 0.50 -20.62
CA LYS A 100 2.19 0.59 -22.09
C LYS A 100 3.16 1.66 -22.59
N ASN A 101 3.43 2.66 -21.76
CA ASN A 101 4.30 3.78 -22.07
C ASN A 101 5.71 3.60 -21.49
N LEU A 102 5.97 2.51 -20.76
CA LEU A 102 7.31 2.21 -20.27
C LEU A 102 8.21 1.86 -21.47
N PRO A 103 9.43 2.43 -21.53
CA PRO A 103 10.40 2.01 -22.51
C PRO A 103 10.66 0.50 -22.36
N GLU A 104 11.10 -0.13 -23.46
CA GLU A 104 11.50 -1.53 -23.39
C GLU A 104 12.52 -1.72 -22.26
N PRO A 105 12.37 -2.80 -21.48
CA PRO A 105 13.13 -2.98 -20.26
C PRO A 105 14.62 -3.03 -20.57
N ASP A 106 15.36 -2.04 -20.08
CA ASP A 106 16.79 -2.22 -19.91
C ASP A 106 16.98 -3.28 -18.83
N THR A 107 17.67 -4.37 -19.16
CA THR A 107 17.93 -5.46 -18.19
C THR A 107 18.54 -4.86 -16.94
N ALA A 108 17.97 -5.17 -15.77
CA ALA A 108 18.50 -4.71 -14.49
C ALA A 108 20.01 -4.99 -14.46
N THR A 109 20.79 -3.92 -14.52
CA THR A 109 22.25 -4.05 -14.61
C THR A 109 22.75 -4.63 -13.29
N LYS A 110 23.80 -5.48 -13.36
CA LYS A 110 24.42 -6.10 -12.17
C LYS A 110 24.74 -5.08 -11.06
N SER A 111 24.89 -3.79 -11.40
CA SER A 111 25.09 -2.68 -10.47
C SER A 111 23.93 -2.41 -9.51
N PHE A 112 22.66 -2.64 -9.88
CA PHE A 112 21.55 -2.39 -8.96
C PHE A 112 21.43 -3.46 -7.87
N ALA A 113 21.92 -4.67 -8.11
CA ALA A 113 21.80 -5.77 -7.15
C ALA A 113 22.45 -5.46 -5.79
N GLN A 114 23.63 -4.82 -5.80
CA GLN A 114 24.29 -4.33 -4.58
C GLN A 114 23.51 -3.18 -3.95
N ARG A 115 23.03 -2.22 -4.74
CA ARG A 115 22.26 -1.09 -4.22
C ARG A 115 20.92 -1.50 -3.62
N LEU A 116 20.32 -2.57 -4.15
CA LEU A 116 19.09 -3.15 -3.62
C LEU A 116 19.30 -3.75 -2.22
N ASP A 117 20.50 -4.23 -1.90
CA ASP A 117 20.84 -4.64 -0.52
C ASP A 117 20.86 -3.44 0.43
N ASP A 118 21.44 -2.31 0.02
CA ASP A 118 21.44 -1.07 0.81
C ASP A 118 20.00 -0.58 1.05
N VAL A 119 19.20 -0.46 -0.01
CA VAL A 119 17.79 -0.03 0.08
C VAL A 119 16.99 -0.97 0.99
N ARG A 120 17.23 -2.28 0.88
CA ARG A 120 16.59 -3.27 1.74
C ARG A 120 17.01 -3.10 3.21
N HIS A 121 18.27 -2.79 3.46
CA HIS A 121 18.77 -2.53 4.80
C HIS A 121 18.15 -1.26 5.38
N GLU A 122 18.19 -0.14 4.66
CA GLU A 122 17.55 1.13 5.05
C GLU A 122 16.06 0.95 5.36
N MET A 123 15.32 0.23 4.49
CA MET A 123 13.90 -0.06 4.75
C MET A 123 13.68 -0.85 6.06
N ARG A 124 14.58 -1.78 6.41
CA ARG A 124 14.50 -2.53 7.66
C ARG A 124 14.81 -1.68 8.88
N GLU A 125 15.76 -0.75 8.77
CA GLU A 125 16.06 0.22 9.83
C GLU A 125 14.82 1.09 10.10
N VAL A 126 14.19 1.63 9.06
CA VAL A 126 12.95 2.41 9.23
C VAL A 126 11.82 1.55 9.82
N ILE A 127 11.67 0.28 9.40
CA ILE A 127 10.68 -0.63 9.99
C ILE A 127 10.93 -0.83 11.49
N CYS A 128 12.20 -0.88 11.93
CA CYS A 128 12.57 -1.04 13.33
C CYS A 128 12.20 0.19 14.19
N GLU A 129 12.15 1.38 13.59
CA GLU A 129 11.78 2.62 14.26
C GLU A 129 10.26 2.80 14.40
N LEU A 130 9.46 1.98 13.72
CA LEU A 130 8.00 2.04 13.81
C LEU A 130 7.51 1.49 15.15
N GLU A 131 6.45 2.11 15.70
CA GLU A 131 5.79 1.67 16.93
C GLU A 131 4.88 0.43 16.72
N ILE A 132 5.27 -0.52 15.86
CA ILE A 132 4.54 -1.77 15.55
C ILE A 132 4.94 -2.93 16.48
N LYS A 133 4.11 -3.98 16.51
CA LYS A 133 4.48 -5.23 17.18
C LYS A 133 5.65 -5.89 16.46
N ALA A 134 6.49 -6.63 17.21
CA ALA A 134 7.59 -7.40 16.63
C ALA A 134 7.13 -8.43 15.58
N SER A 135 5.95 -9.04 15.76
CA SER A 135 5.36 -9.94 14.76
C SER A 135 5.06 -9.23 13.44
N ASP A 136 4.58 -8.00 13.53
CA ASP A 136 4.16 -7.19 12.40
C ASP A 136 5.40 -6.70 11.63
N ALA A 137 6.44 -6.29 12.35
CA ALA A 137 7.76 -5.97 11.78
C ALA A 137 8.37 -7.17 11.04
N ALA A 138 8.28 -8.38 11.61
CA ALA A 138 8.76 -9.60 10.97
C ALA A 138 8.01 -9.91 9.67
N GLU A 139 6.67 -9.80 9.66
CA GLU A 139 5.86 -9.99 8.44
C GLU A 139 6.18 -8.95 7.35
N LEU A 140 6.38 -7.69 7.73
CA LEU A 140 6.81 -6.64 6.81
C LEU A 140 8.21 -6.90 6.25
N SER A 141 9.16 -7.36 7.08
CA SER A 141 10.50 -7.73 6.61
C SER A 141 10.45 -8.90 5.61
N VAL A 142 9.65 -9.92 5.88
CA VAL A 142 9.46 -11.05 4.94
C VAL A 142 8.86 -10.56 3.61
N THR A 143 7.90 -9.64 3.70
CA THR A 143 7.27 -9.01 2.52
C THR A 143 8.30 -8.24 1.70
N LEU A 144 9.15 -7.44 2.36
CA LEU A 144 10.24 -6.71 1.72
C LEU A 144 11.24 -7.66 1.04
N ASP A 145 11.66 -8.73 1.73
CA ASP A 145 12.57 -9.72 1.17
C ASP A 145 12.01 -10.38 -0.10
N HIS A 146 10.70 -10.64 -0.11
CA HIS A 146 10.02 -11.16 -1.29
C HIS A 146 10.10 -10.18 -2.47
N VAL A 147 9.79 -8.89 -2.25
CA VAL A 147 9.89 -7.84 -3.27
C VAL A 147 11.32 -7.73 -3.80
N CYS A 148 12.32 -7.61 -2.92
CA CYS A 148 13.73 -7.52 -3.34
C CYS A 148 14.19 -8.78 -4.10
N THR A 149 13.74 -9.96 -3.70
CA THR A 149 14.08 -11.22 -4.41
C THR A 149 13.51 -11.23 -5.83
N LEU A 150 12.30 -10.73 -6.03
CA LEU A 150 11.70 -10.62 -7.37
C LEU A 150 12.54 -9.70 -8.27
N PHE A 151 12.96 -8.54 -7.76
CA PHE A 151 13.88 -7.65 -8.47
C PHE A 151 15.20 -8.35 -8.84
N ARG A 152 15.84 -9.06 -7.89
CA ARG A 152 17.12 -9.76 -8.13
C ARG A 152 17.05 -10.83 -9.20
N ARG A 153 15.93 -11.54 -9.30
CA ARG A 153 15.74 -12.63 -10.27
C ARG A 153 15.54 -12.14 -11.71
N GLY A 154 15.85 -10.87 -11.98
CA GLY A 154 15.79 -10.29 -13.32
C GLY A 154 14.42 -9.72 -13.66
N ALA A 155 13.57 -9.41 -12.67
CA ALA A 155 12.43 -8.55 -12.93
C ALA A 155 12.96 -7.16 -13.32
N CYS A 156 12.90 -6.87 -14.62
CA CYS A 156 13.10 -5.53 -15.14
C CYS A 156 12.01 -4.58 -14.61
N GLU A 157 12.11 -3.28 -14.94
CA GLU A 157 11.07 -2.29 -14.57
C GLU A 157 9.65 -2.81 -14.82
N ALA A 158 9.42 -3.48 -15.95
CA ALA A 158 8.13 -4.05 -16.31
C ALA A 158 7.66 -5.19 -15.38
N GLY A 159 8.57 -5.99 -14.84
CA GLY A 159 8.26 -7.11 -13.93
C GLY A 159 7.71 -6.64 -12.59
N ILE A 160 8.12 -5.47 -12.11
CA ILE A 160 7.61 -4.87 -10.87
C ILE A 160 6.15 -4.49 -11.03
N PHE A 161 5.80 -3.90 -12.18
CA PHE A 161 4.42 -3.52 -12.45
C PHE A 161 3.53 -4.72 -12.81
N VAL A 162 4.11 -5.84 -13.25
CA VAL A 162 3.39 -7.14 -13.28
C VAL A 162 3.10 -7.61 -11.86
N PHE A 163 4.07 -7.52 -10.94
CA PHE A 163 3.88 -7.89 -9.55
C PHE A 163 2.82 -7.00 -8.87
N ILE A 164 2.90 -5.68 -9.04
CA ILE A 164 1.90 -4.72 -8.52
C ILE A 164 0.51 -5.04 -9.08
N ASP A 165 0.37 -5.31 -10.38
CA ASP A 165 -0.92 -5.70 -10.98
C ASP A 165 -1.46 -7.01 -10.37
N GLY A 166 -0.60 -8.00 -10.14
CA GLY A 166 -0.96 -9.23 -9.43
C GLY A 166 -1.42 -8.99 -8.00
N GLY A 167 -0.73 -8.09 -7.28
CA GLY A 167 -1.12 -7.64 -5.94
C GLY A 167 -2.48 -6.95 -5.91
N ILE A 168 -2.77 -6.07 -6.89
CA ILE A 168 -4.07 -5.41 -7.04
C ILE A 168 -5.18 -6.43 -7.27
N LYS A 169 -4.98 -7.39 -8.18
CA LYS A 169 -5.96 -8.46 -8.44
C LYS A 169 -6.20 -9.33 -7.21
N SER A 170 -5.15 -9.65 -6.47
CA SER A 170 -5.24 -10.44 -5.24
C SER A 170 -6.01 -9.67 -4.15
N LEU A 171 -5.72 -8.38 -4.00
CA LEU A 171 -6.44 -7.48 -3.09
C LEU A 171 -7.92 -7.36 -3.47
N GLU A 172 -8.22 -7.19 -4.76
CA GLU A 172 -9.60 -7.14 -5.26
C GLU A 172 -10.36 -8.45 -4.95
N ALA A 173 -9.75 -9.59 -5.24
CA ALA A 173 -10.34 -10.90 -4.98
C ALA A 173 -10.61 -11.10 -3.48
N LEU A 174 -9.63 -10.77 -2.63
CA LEU A 174 -9.74 -10.86 -1.18
C LEU A 174 -10.85 -9.95 -0.64
N ARG A 175 -11.00 -8.74 -1.16
CA ARG A 175 -12.04 -7.79 -0.71
C ARG A 175 -13.45 -8.15 -1.18
N LYS A 176 -13.59 -9.17 -2.05
CA LYS A 176 -14.86 -9.76 -2.47
C LYS A 176 -15.24 -11.02 -1.68
N THR A 177 -14.34 -11.62 -0.90
CA THR A 177 -14.65 -12.82 -0.10
C THR A 177 -15.48 -12.46 1.15
N PRO A 178 -16.23 -13.44 1.71
CA PRO A 178 -16.74 -13.33 3.08
C PRO A 178 -15.59 -13.00 4.04
N GLY A 179 -15.81 -12.08 4.99
CA GLY A 179 -14.78 -11.60 5.92
C GLY A 179 -13.77 -10.59 5.33
N ARG A 180 -13.66 -10.50 4.00
CA ARG A 180 -12.93 -9.45 3.26
C ARG A 180 -11.45 -9.35 3.67
N GLY A 181 -10.86 -10.47 4.11
CA GLY A 181 -9.46 -10.57 4.53
C GLY A 181 -9.16 -9.92 5.88
N ALA A 182 -10.16 -9.77 6.76
CA ALA A 182 -10.00 -9.20 8.09
C ALA A 182 -9.74 -10.25 9.19
N GLU A 183 -9.53 -11.52 8.83
CA GLU A 183 -9.54 -12.66 9.76
C GLU A 183 -8.23 -12.87 10.55
N SER A 184 -7.12 -12.23 10.17
CA SER A 184 -5.76 -12.44 10.72
C SER A 184 -5.24 -11.29 11.60
N ASN A 185 -4.12 -11.51 12.31
CA ASN A 185 -3.51 -10.55 13.24
C ASN A 185 -3.16 -9.20 12.56
N ILE A 186 -2.46 -9.25 11.41
CA ILE A 186 -2.57 -8.22 10.37
C ILE A 186 -3.58 -8.72 9.36
N ALA A 187 -4.62 -7.94 9.08
CA ALA A 187 -5.60 -8.27 8.05
C ALA A 187 -4.88 -8.48 6.70
N ALA A 188 -5.09 -9.61 6.03
CA ALA A 188 -4.38 -10.01 4.81
C ALA A 188 -4.42 -8.95 3.70
N TRP A 189 -5.50 -8.15 3.63
CA TRP A 189 -5.60 -7.06 2.65
C TRP A 189 -4.56 -5.95 2.90
N LYS A 190 -4.16 -5.71 4.16
CA LYS A 190 -3.11 -4.75 4.52
C LYS A 190 -1.74 -5.22 4.08
N LEU A 191 -1.48 -6.53 4.13
CA LEU A 191 -0.24 -7.12 3.62
C LEU A 191 -0.13 -6.94 2.10
N HIS A 192 -1.23 -7.10 1.35
CA HIS A 192 -1.24 -6.79 -0.09
C HIS A 192 -1.01 -5.31 -0.38
N VAL A 193 -1.56 -4.41 0.45
CA VAL A 193 -1.26 -2.97 0.33
C VAL A 193 0.21 -2.70 0.60
N ALA A 194 0.80 -3.34 1.62
CA ALA A 194 2.21 -3.21 1.94
C ALA A 194 3.11 -3.71 0.79
N GLN A 195 2.78 -4.86 0.20
CA GLN A 195 3.47 -5.39 -0.99
C GLN A 195 3.52 -4.38 -2.14
N ILE A 196 2.39 -3.74 -2.44
CA ILE A 196 2.28 -2.76 -3.52
C ILE A 196 3.14 -1.52 -3.22
N LEU A 197 3.06 -0.97 -2.00
CA LEU A 197 3.83 0.21 -1.61
C LEU A 197 5.34 -0.06 -1.59
N LEU A 198 5.76 -1.21 -1.04
CA LEU A 198 7.17 -1.62 -1.03
C LEU A 198 7.70 -1.83 -2.44
N ALA A 199 6.92 -2.46 -3.33
CA ALA A 199 7.30 -2.62 -4.73
C ALA A 199 7.48 -1.28 -5.45
N LEU A 200 6.59 -0.31 -5.20
CA LEU A 200 6.74 1.05 -5.71
C LEU A 200 7.99 1.74 -5.16
N ALA A 201 8.27 1.59 -3.87
CA ALA A 201 9.44 2.20 -3.23
C ALA A 201 10.75 1.66 -3.81
N VAL A 202 10.86 0.34 -4.01
CA VAL A 202 12.04 -0.26 -4.66
C VAL A 202 12.16 0.20 -6.12
N TRP A 203 11.04 0.37 -6.83
CA TRP A 203 11.07 0.91 -8.19
C TRP A 203 11.53 2.37 -8.24
N VAL A 204 11.04 3.23 -7.34
CA VAL A 204 11.52 4.62 -7.22
C VAL A 204 13.02 4.64 -6.95
N ALA A 205 13.51 3.81 -6.02
CA ALA A 205 14.94 3.70 -5.72
C ALA A 205 15.75 3.25 -6.95
N TYR A 206 15.21 2.34 -7.77
CA TYR A 206 15.80 1.93 -9.03
C TYR A 206 15.91 3.10 -10.03
N LYS A 207 14.84 3.87 -10.23
CA LYS A 207 14.84 5.02 -11.16
C LYS A 207 15.78 6.12 -10.71
N CYS A 208 15.83 6.44 -9.42
CA CYS A 208 16.78 7.39 -8.85
C CYS A 208 18.25 7.00 -9.03
N PHE A 209 18.54 5.71 -9.20
CA PHE A 209 19.90 5.24 -9.44
C PHE A 209 20.26 5.26 -10.94
N HIS A 210 19.32 4.92 -11.81
CA HIS A 210 19.58 4.69 -13.24
C HIS A 210 19.17 5.82 -14.18
N VAL A 211 18.20 6.66 -13.82
CA VAL A 211 17.55 7.59 -14.77
C VAL A 211 17.72 9.04 -14.36
N THR A 212 17.58 9.34 -13.08
CA THR A 212 17.68 10.70 -12.55
C THR A 212 18.81 10.73 -11.52
N CYS A 213 19.91 11.45 -11.76
CA CYS A 213 21.02 11.60 -10.79
C CYS A 213 20.64 12.37 -9.49
N ARG A 214 19.43 12.17 -8.95
CA ARG A 214 18.86 12.86 -7.78
C ARG A 214 18.74 11.91 -6.58
N CYS A 215 19.87 11.34 -6.16
CA CYS A 215 19.93 10.37 -5.06
C CYS A 215 19.48 10.90 -3.68
N ALA A 216 19.46 12.23 -3.45
CA ALA A 216 19.02 12.83 -2.19
C ALA A 216 17.51 12.62 -1.88
N GLN A 217 16.73 12.09 -2.84
CA GLN A 217 15.31 11.76 -2.66
C GLN A 217 15.07 10.30 -2.26
N ILE A 218 16.06 9.41 -2.34
CA ILE A 218 15.86 7.98 -2.05
C ILE A 218 15.45 7.77 -0.60
N GLU A 219 16.19 8.35 0.36
CA GLU A 219 15.90 8.25 1.79
C GLU A 219 14.49 8.74 2.14
N LYS A 220 14.08 9.89 1.58
CA LYS A 220 12.73 10.44 1.75
C LYS A 220 11.65 9.54 1.16
N SER A 221 11.95 8.87 0.04
CA SER A 221 11.03 7.98 -0.67
C SER A 221 10.84 6.66 0.07
N VAL A 222 11.95 6.08 0.55
CA VAL A 222 12.00 4.90 1.43
C VAL A 222 11.20 5.20 2.70
N HIS A 223 11.53 6.29 3.40
CA HIS A 223 10.86 6.67 4.64
C HIS A 223 9.36 6.93 4.43
N GLY A 224 8.99 7.69 3.39
CA GLY A 224 7.59 7.95 3.05
C GLY A 224 6.80 6.67 2.74
N ALA A 225 7.39 5.73 2.00
CA ALA A 225 6.73 4.46 1.70
C ALA A 225 6.54 3.60 2.95
N ILE A 226 7.56 3.51 3.82
CA ILE A 226 7.46 2.74 5.06
C ILE A 226 6.44 3.38 6.01
N LEU A 227 6.37 4.71 6.12
CA LEU A 227 5.32 5.39 6.88
C LEU A 227 3.93 5.11 6.30
N ALA A 228 3.77 5.11 4.97
CA ALA A 228 2.52 4.76 4.31
C ALA A 228 2.11 3.31 4.65
N VAL A 229 3.05 2.36 4.60
CA VAL A 229 2.83 0.95 5.01
C VAL A 229 2.42 0.88 6.47
N ALA A 230 3.18 1.53 7.37
CA ALA A 230 2.93 1.55 8.80
C ALA A 230 1.53 2.07 9.11
N SER A 231 1.13 3.17 8.47
CA SER A 231 -0.19 3.78 8.66
C SER A 231 -1.34 2.82 8.34
N VAL A 232 -1.16 1.91 7.37
CA VAL A 232 -2.18 0.92 6.99
C VAL A 232 -2.20 -0.26 7.95
N VAL A 233 -1.01 -0.75 8.35
CA VAL A 233 -0.89 -1.85 9.31
C VAL A 233 -1.47 -1.45 10.67
N HIS A 234 -1.20 -0.22 11.11
CA HIS A 234 -1.61 0.33 12.41
C HIS A 234 -3.08 0.68 12.56
N VAL A 235 -3.86 0.77 11.47
CA VAL A 235 -5.28 1.07 11.58
C VAL A 235 -6.00 -0.08 12.29
N ALA A 236 -6.10 -0.02 13.61
CA ALA A 236 -6.85 -0.95 14.44
C ALA A 236 -8.27 -0.46 14.65
#